data_AF-A0A3M1X8F2-F1
#
_entry.id   AF-A0A3M1X8F2-F1
#
_cell.length_a   1.000
_cell.length_b   1.000
_cell.length_c   1.000
_cell.angle_alpha   90.00
_cell.angle_beta   90.00
_cell.angle_gamma   90.00
#
_symmetry.space_group_name_H-M   'P 1'
#
loop_
_entity.id
_entity.type
_entity.pdbx_description
1 polymer ?
#
loop_
_entity_poly.entity_id
_entity_poly.type
_entity_poly.pdbx_seq_one_letter_code
_entity_poly.pdbx_strand_id
1 'polypeptide(L)'
;MKELLHAPLLKLLLFFVLGLWLAELVSGYLAWVLLPAGLGFLGYLGRDRQASRRQEWLLALCIYLCALGLGSLRQSLIAPETGADELAGYNCRPVALAGLAGTPSKATTYGAKTWIEVFAADTGAGWAPTQGRVLLYLGDSVAPIREGDSLFVQTDLRNIYSRYPGYLEYLHQQGIYYSGQADRLERGGAAFSLTRLARHWQETLSHRLAAILPHPEGVGIAQAMFLGDKSGLSPETRDQFAAAGVSHILAISGLHVGIVFLLLGRLTRFLVLIPQGHRLQQLVILLILVGYMGLTGASPAVVRAVLMFGTILVFRMTYYRYHLLNLIAISAWLQLLYDPAILHNIGFQLSYAAVLGIVGLLPRFEALVETPYPWLNKVYATIGVTLVATLATLPLVLTHFGQFPTYFLLANVLVSCLS
;
A
#
# COMPACT_ATOMS: atom_id res chain seq x y z
N MET A 1 -14.05 22.29 -11.98
CA MET A 1 -15.01 21.43 -12.71
C MET A 1 -14.56 21.05 -14.13
N LYS A 2 -13.94 21.94 -14.93
CA LYS A 2 -13.42 21.58 -16.28
C LYS A 2 -12.31 20.51 -16.29
N GLU A 3 -11.49 20.40 -15.25
CA GLU A 3 -10.44 19.38 -15.13
C GLU A 3 -10.98 17.95 -14.95
N LEU A 4 -12.05 17.78 -14.16
CA LEU A 4 -12.72 16.50 -13.94
C LEU A 4 -13.32 15.90 -15.22
N LEU A 5 -13.65 16.75 -16.20
CA LEU A 5 -14.12 16.31 -17.52
C LEU A 5 -13.02 15.66 -18.36
N HIS A 6 -11.74 15.99 -18.12
CA HIS A 6 -10.58 15.50 -18.89
C HIS A 6 -9.88 14.28 -18.25
N ALA A 7 -10.39 13.78 -17.12
CA ALA A 7 -9.84 12.64 -16.40
C ALA A 7 -10.79 11.42 -16.43
N PRO A 8 -10.87 10.67 -17.55
CA PRO A 8 -11.78 9.54 -17.68
C PRO A 8 -11.47 8.40 -16.69
N LEU A 9 -10.21 8.18 -16.33
CA LEU A 9 -9.83 7.13 -15.40
C LEU A 9 -10.21 7.47 -13.95
N LEU A 10 -10.26 8.75 -13.60
CA LEU A 10 -10.78 9.18 -12.30
C LEU A 10 -12.25 8.81 -12.15
N LYS A 11 -13.06 9.01 -13.20
CA LYS A 11 -14.47 8.59 -13.21
C LYS A 11 -14.57 7.07 -13.06
N LEU A 12 -13.75 6.32 -13.79
CA LEU A 12 -13.72 4.86 -13.71
C LEU A 12 -13.39 4.38 -12.28
N LEU A 13 -12.42 5.00 -11.62
CA LEU A 13 -12.11 4.74 -10.21
C LEU A 13 -13.30 5.03 -9.30
N LEU A 14 -14.00 6.17 -9.49
CA LEU A 14 -15.17 6.50 -8.66
C LEU A 14 -16.28 5.45 -8.77
N PHE A 15 -16.56 4.96 -9.99
CA PHE A 15 -17.52 3.87 -10.19
C PHE A 15 -17.04 2.54 -9.58
N PHE A 16 -15.74 2.25 -9.65
CA PHE A 16 -15.17 1.08 -9.00
C PHE A 16 -15.29 1.15 -7.47
N VAL A 17 -14.97 2.29 -6.86
CA VAL A 17 -15.13 2.54 -5.42
C VAL A 17 -16.60 2.45 -5.00
N LEU A 18 -17.51 3.01 -5.80
CA LEU A 18 -18.95 2.85 -5.58
C LEU A 18 -19.37 1.37 -5.62
N GLY A 19 -18.77 0.59 -6.52
CA GLY A 19 -18.98 -0.86 -6.60
C GLY A 19 -18.51 -1.61 -5.35
N LEU A 20 -17.35 -1.23 -4.79
CA LEU A 20 -16.86 -1.77 -3.52
C LEU A 20 -17.86 -1.49 -2.39
N TRP A 21 -18.30 -0.24 -2.26
CA TRP A 21 -19.23 0.19 -1.21
C TRP A 21 -20.61 -0.45 -1.35
N LEU A 22 -21.15 -0.54 -2.57
CA LEU A 22 -22.46 -1.18 -2.81
C LEU A 22 -22.45 -2.68 -2.52
N ALA A 23 -21.31 -3.36 -2.68
CA ALA A 23 -21.20 -4.77 -2.34
C ALA A 23 -21.30 -5.03 -0.83
N GLU A 24 -20.90 -4.07 0.01
CA GLU A 24 -21.13 -4.15 1.46
C GLU A 24 -22.63 -4.10 1.81
N LEU A 25 -23.44 -3.40 1.00
CA LEU A 25 -24.88 -3.20 1.25
C LEU A 25 -25.78 -4.29 0.66
N VAL A 26 -25.49 -4.75 -0.55
CA VAL A 26 -26.40 -5.61 -1.33
C VAL A 26 -25.84 -7.03 -1.51
N SER A 27 -24.68 -7.34 -0.93
CA SER A 27 -23.88 -8.54 -1.20
C SER A 27 -23.55 -8.70 -2.70
N GLY A 28 -22.62 -9.59 -3.06
CA GLY A 28 -21.97 -9.65 -4.40
C GLY A 28 -22.87 -9.88 -5.63
N TYR A 29 -24.20 -9.95 -5.47
CA TYR A 29 -25.16 -10.18 -6.56
C TYR A 29 -25.11 -9.10 -7.65
N LEU A 30 -24.76 -7.86 -7.32
CA LEU A 30 -24.63 -6.77 -8.29
C LEU A 30 -23.59 -7.05 -9.38
N ALA A 31 -22.50 -7.77 -9.05
CA ALA A 31 -21.47 -8.15 -10.01
C ALA A 31 -22.01 -9.04 -11.14
N TRP A 32 -22.88 -10.00 -10.79
CA TRP A 32 -23.43 -10.99 -11.72
C TRP A 32 -24.44 -10.40 -12.71
N VAL A 33 -25.03 -9.24 -12.39
CA VAL A 33 -25.94 -8.52 -13.30
C VAL A 33 -25.17 -7.53 -14.16
N LEU A 34 -24.27 -6.75 -13.54
CA LEU A 34 -23.65 -5.61 -14.21
C LEU A 34 -22.50 -5.98 -15.16
N LEU A 35 -21.68 -6.99 -14.82
CA LEU A 35 -20.57 -7.41 -15.67
C LEU A 35 -21.04 -8.03 -16.99
N PRO A 36 -21.97 -9.02 -17.01
CA PRO A 36 -22.44 -9.60 -18.26
C PRO A 36 -23.23 -8.60 -19.10
N ALA A 37 -24.06 -7.76 -18.47
CA ALA A 37 -24.81 -6.72 -19.17
C ALA A 37 -23.88 -5.69 -19.82
N GLY A 38 -22.86 -5.23 -19.10
CA GLY A 38 -21.87 -4.29 -19.61
C GLY A 38 -21.01 -4.88 -20.73
N LEU A 39 -20.49 -6.10 -20.57
CA LEU A 39 -19.69 -6.79 -21.59
C LEU A 39 -20.50 -7.13 -22.84
N GLY A 40 -21.74 -7.59 -22.69
CA GLY A 40 -22.64 -7.87 -23.80
C GLY A 40 -22.95 -6.63 -24.64
N PHE A 41 -23.19 -5.49 -23.97
CA PHE A 41 -23.46 -4.24 -24.66
C PHE A 41 -22.21 -3.62 -25.31
N LEU A 42 -21.02 -3.79 -24.71
CA LEU A 42 -19.74 -3.43 -25.33
C LEU A 42 -19.49 -4.23 -26.61
N GLY A 43 -19.74 -5.54 -26.59
CA GLY A 43 -19.63 -6.40 -27.78
C GLY A 43 -20.62 -6.02 -28.88
N TYR A 44 -21.83 -5.61 -28.51
CA TYR A 44 -22.86 -5.12 -29.45
C TYR A 44 -22.46 -3.80 -30.11
N LEU A 45 -21.98 -2.83 -29.33
CA LEU A 45 -21.57 -1.51 -29.84
C LEU A 45 -20.25 -1.54 -30.62
N GLY A 46 -19.31 -2.42 -30.26
CA GLY A 46 -18.00 -2.55 -30.92
C GLY A 46 -18.06 -3.11 -32.35
N ARG A 47 -19.22 -3.59 -32.80
CA ARG A 47 -19.44 -4.11 -34.16
C ARG A 47 -19.58 -3.01 -35.21
N ASP A 48 -19.90 -1.79 -34.80
CA ASP A 48 -20.16 -0.67 -35.69
C ASP A 48 -18.96 0.29 -35.71
N ARG A 49 -18.32 0.48 -36.87
CA ARG A 49 -17.08 1.28 -37.01
C ARG A 49 -17.32 2.78 -37.07
N GLN A 50 -18.56 3.23 -37.25
CA GLN A 50 -18.94 4.64 -37.22
C GLN A 50 -19.84 4.91 -36.01
N ALA A 51 -19.22 5.07 -34.84
CA ALA A 51 -19.94 5.40 -33.63
C ALA A 51 -20.57 6.80 -33.74
N SER A 52 -21.90 6.86 -33.73
CA SER A 52 -22.65 8.09 -33.47
C SER A 52 -22.35 8.61 -32.07
N ARG A 53 -22.51 9.93 -31.86
CA ARG A 53 -22.34 10.57 -30.53
C ARG A 53 -23.15 9.88 -29.43
N ARG A 54 -24.30 9.26 -29.76
CA ARG A 54 -25.12 8.47 -28.83
C ARG A 54 -24.45 7.14 -28.46
N GLN A 55 -23.81 6.45 -29.40
CA GLN A 55 -23.08 5.20 -29.15
C GLN A 55 -21.85 5.45 -28.26
N GLU A 56 -21.16 6.59 -28.39
CA GLU A 56 -20.04 6.95 -27.50
C GLU A 56 -20.48 7.11 -26.04
N TRP A 57 -21.62 7.79 -25.79
CA TRP A 57 -22.18 7.92 -24.43
C TRP A 57 -22.59 6.57 -23.84
N LEU A 58 -23.21 5.72 -24.65
CA LEU A 58 -23.59 4.37 -24.23
C LEU A 58 -22.37 3.51 -23.93
N LEU A 59 -21.32 3.58 -24.77
CA LEU A 59 -20.05 2.89 -24.54
C LEU A 59 -19.42 3.33 -23.21
N ALA A 60 -19.37 4.64 -22.95
CA ALA A 60 -18.84 5.18 -21.70
C ALA A 60 -19.66 4.70 -20.48
N LEU A 61 -20.99 4.70 -20.58
CA LEU A 61 -21.87 4.18 -19.53
C LEU A 61 -21.61 2.70 -19.25
N CYS A 62 -21.47 1.86 -20.29
CA CYS A 62 -21.16 0.44 -20.12
C CYS A 62 -19.81 0.22 -19.45
N ILE A 63 -18.77 0.98 -19.81
CA ILE A 63 -17.46 0.92 -19.15
C ILE A 63 -17.58 1.25 -17.66
N TYR A 64 -18.37 2.27 -17.30
CA TYR A 64 -18.60 2.64 -15.90
C TYR A 64 -19.40 1.58 -15.13
N LEU A 65 -20.40 0.96 -15.75
CA LEU A 65 -21.14 -0.16 -15.15
C LEU A 65 -20.27 -1.39 -14.97
N CYS A 66 -19.39 -1.70 -15.94
CA CYS A 66 -18.39 -2.77 -15.79
C CYS A 66 -17.43 -2.48 -14.63
N ALA A 67 -16.97 -1.24 -14.47
CA ALA A 67 -16.10 -0.85 -13.36
C ALA A 67 -16.81 -1.02 -12.00
N LEU A 68 -18.09 -0.64 -11.92
CA LEU A 68 -18.92 -0.86 -10.73
C LEU A 68 -19.08 -2.36 -10.43
N GLY A 69 -19.42 -3.17 -11.44
CA GLY A 69 -19.56 -4.61 -11.31
C GLY A 69 -18.24 -5.29 -10.90
N LEU A 70 -17.11 -4.83 -11.43
CA LEU A 70 -15.78 -5.33 -11.07
C LEU A 70 -15.42 -4.98 -9.62
N GLY A 71 -15.76 -3.78 -9.15
CA GLY A 71 -15.62 -3.41 -7.75
C GLY A 71 -16.43 -4.33 -6.85
N SER A 72 -17.72 -4.52 -7.18
CA SER A 72 -18.59 -5.40 -6.41
C SER A 72 -18.09 -6.85 -6.38
N LEU A 73 -17.62 -7.37 -7.52
CA LEU A 73 -17.01 -8.70 -7.61
C LEU A 73 -15.79 -8.79 -6.71
N ARG A 74 -14.89 -7.78 -6.79
CA ARG A 74 -13.65 -7.80 -6.03
C ARG A 74 -13.89 -7.82 -4.53
N GLN A 75 -14.85 -7.03 -4.04
CA GLN A 75 -15.25 -7.04 -2.64
C GLN A 75 -15.79 -8.41 -2.22
N SER A 76 -16.64 -9.03 -3.05
CA SER A 76 -17.21 -10.35 -2.74
C SER A 76 -16.18 -11.48 -2.70
N LEU A 77 -15.10 -11.38 -3.48
CA LEU A 77 -14.01 -12.35 -3.48
C LEU A 77 -13.08 -12.24 -2.27
N ILE A 78 -13.14 -11.15 -1.49
CA ILE A 78 -12.36 -10.95 -0.27
C ILE A 78 -13.27 -10.61 0.91
N ALA A 79 -14.46 -11.20 0.97
CA ALA A 79 -15.21 -11.17 2.21
C ALA A 79 -14.32 -11.80 3.30
N PRO A 80 -13.91 -11.05 4.35
CA PRO A 80 -13.04 -11.56 5.41
C PRO A 80 -13.63 -12.80 6.10
N GLU A 81 -14.95 -12.94 5.99
CA GLU A 81 -15.73 -14.07 6.48
C GLU A 81 -15.31 -15.39 5.83
N THR A 82 -14.93 -15.49 4.55
CA THR A 82 -14.67 -16.83 3.98
C THR A 82 -13.47 -17.55 4.60
N GLY A 83 -12.35 -16.86 4.81
CA GLY A 83 -11.17 -17.45 5.47
C GLY A 83 -11.32 -17.57 6.99
N ALA A 84 -12.02 -16.62 7.62
CA ALA A 84 -12.33 -16.71 9.04
C ALA A 84 -13.33 -17.84 9.33
N ASP A 85 -14.32 -18.06 8.46
CA ASP A 85 -15.33 -19.12 8.54
C ASP A 85 -14.71 -20.50 8.32
N GLU A 86 -13.78 -20.62 7.37
CA GLU A 86 -13.00 -21.85 7.18
C GLU A 86 -12.19 -22.17 8.45
N LEU A 87 -11.55 -21.16 9.06
CA LEU A 87 -10.82 -21.33 10.32
C LEU A 87 -11.73 -21.49 11.55
N ALA A 88 -12.97 -21.02 11.50
CA ALA A 88 -13.92 -21.10 12.59
C ALA A 88 -14.25 -22.56 12.96
N GLY A 89 -14.27 -23.45 11.97
CA GLY A 89 -14.46 -24.89 12.17
C GLY A 89 -13.36 -25.56 13.00
N TYR A 90 -12.21 -24.90 13.15
CA TYR A 90 -11.03 -25.38 13.89
C TYR A 90 -10.84 -24.68 15.24
N ASN A 91 -11.72 -23.73 15.60
CA ASN A 91 -11.62 -23.00 16.86
C ASN A 91 -11.74 -23.96 18.07
N CYS A 92 -10.91 -23.73 19.09
CA CYS A 92 -10.80 -24.55 20.30
C CYS A 92 -10.44 -26.02 20.05
N ARG A 93 -9.72 -26.33 18.95
CA ARG A 93 -9.23 -27.68 18.65
C ARG A 93 -7.72 -27.67 18.39
N PRO A 94 -7.01 -28.76 18.72
CA PRO A 94 -5.66 -28.97 18.24
C PRO A 94 -5.69 -29.18 16.74
N VAL A 95 -4.90 -28.40 16.02
CA VAL A 95 -4.82 -28.45 14.55
C VAL A 95 -3.37 -28.37 14.12
N ALA A 96 -3.00 -29.15 13.10
CA ALA A 96 -1.76 -28.99 12.37
C ALA A 96 -2.02 -28.04 11.20
N LEU A 97 -1.27 -26.94 11.14
CA LEU A 97 -1.36 -25.91 10.11
C LEU A 97 -0.12 -25.97 9.22
N ALA A 98 -0.34 -25.92 7.91
CA ALA A 98 0.71 -25.72 6.92
C ALA A 98 0.53 -24.33 6.31
N GLY A 99 1.58 -23.52 6.40
CA GLY A 99 1.51 -22.12 5.99
C GLY A 99 2.86 -21.50 5.68
N LEU A 100 2.83 -20.31 5.10
CA LEU A 100 4.02 -19.48 4.93
C LEU A 100 4.12 -18.46 6.06
N ALA A 101 5.29 -18.36 6.67
CA ALA A 101 5.58 -17.37 7.69
C ALA A 101 5.51 -15.95 7.10
N GLY A 102 4.74 -15.09 7.76
CA GLY A 102 4.75 -13.66 7.52
C GLY A 102 5.98 -12.98 8.12
N THR A 103 5.94 -11.65 8.15
CA THR A 103 6.97 -10.84 8.80
C THR A 103 7.02 -11.17 10.30
N PRO A 104 8.16 -11.68 10.83
CA PRO A 104 8.27 -11.97 12.25
C PRO A 104 8.19 -10.65 13.03
N SER A 105 7.29 -10.61 14.02
CA SER A 105 7.24 -9.53 14.99
C SER A 105 8.24 -9.81 16.11
N LYS A 106 8.86 -8.74 16.63
CA LYS A 106 9.91 -8.82 17.66
C LYS A 106 9.53 -9.75 18.82
N ALA A 107 10.57 -10.32 19.44
CA ALA A 107 10.51 -10.98 20.73
C ALA A 107 9.76 -10.08 21.74
N THR A 108 8.64 -10.59 22.23
CA THR A 108 7.92 -10.04 23.37
C THR A 108 8.40 -10.72 24.65
N THR A 109 7.93 -10.28 25.82
CA THR A 109 8.15 -10.96 27.11
C THR A 109 7.62 -12.41 27.12
N TYR A 110 6.85 -12.81 26.10
CA TYR A 110 6.25 -14.14 25.91
C TYR A 110 6.85 -14.91 24.72
N GLY A 111 8.00 -14.49 24.21
CA GLY A 111 8.65 -15.07 23.02
C GLY A 111 8.37 -14.30 21.72
N ALA A 112 8.84 -14.83 20.60
CA ALA A 112 8.63 -14.24 19.28
C ALA A 112 7.20 -14.49 18.79
N LYS A 113 6.62 -13.58 17.99
CA LYS A 113 5.31 -13.82 17.38
C LYS A 113 5.38 -13.60 15.88
N THR A 114 4.69 -14.44 15.11
CA THR A 114 4.60 -14.29 13.66
C THR A 114 3.21 -14.66 13.21
N TRP A 115 2.71 -14.05 12.14
CA TRP A 115 1.49 -14.54 11.50
C TRP A 115 1.86 -15.55 10.42
N ILE A 116 0.98 -16.52 10.15
CA ILE A 116 1.14 -17.48 9.05
C ILE A 116 -0.04 -17.36 8.10
N GLU A 117 0.25 -17.41 6.81
CA GLU A 117 -0.77 -17.58 5.77
C GLU A 117 -0.99 -19.08 5.57
N VAL A 118 -2.10 -19.58 6.10
CA VAL A 118 -2.49 -20.98 6.08
C VAL A 118 -2.97 -21.33 4.68
N PHE A 119 -2.48 -22.45 4.14
CA PHE A 119 -2.98 -23.04 2.91
C PHE A 119 -3.59 -24.44 3.13
N ALA A 120 -3.25 -25.10 4.24
CA ALA A 120 -3.88 -26.36 4.64
C ALA A 120 -3.92 -26.53 6.15
N ALA A 121 -4.95 -27.22 6.64
CA ALA A 121 -5.14 -27.56 8.04
C ALA A 121 -5.51 -29.05 8.18
N ASP A 122 -5.08 -29.69 9.27
CA ASP A 122 -5.39 -31.07 9.62
C ASP A 122 -5.76 -31.21 11.10
N THR A 123 -6.90 -31.84 11.37
CA THR A 123 -7.40 -32.16 12.73
C THR A 123 -7.26 -33.64 13.09
N GLY A 124 -6.53 -34.41 12.29
CA GLY A 124 -6.40 -35.87 12.39
C GLY A 124 -7.25 -36.65 11.39
N ALA A 125 -7.98 -35.97 10.49
CA ALA A 125 -8.79 -36.57 9.43
C ALA A 125 -8.13 -36.45 8.03
N GLY A 126 -6.95 -35.81 7.96
CA GLY A 126 -6.22 -35.53 6.73
C GLY A 126 -6.20 -34.05 6.40
N TRP A 127 -5.23 -33.65 5.58
CA TRP A 127 -5.04 -32.26 5.17
C TRP A 127 -6.18 -31.77 4.29
N ALA A 128 -6.90 -30.76 4.78
CA ALA A 128 -7.89 -30.02 4.02
C ALA A 128 -7.28 -28.69 3.54
N PRO A 129 -7.57 -28.24 2.30
CA PRO A 129 -7.23 -26.88 1.89
C PRO A 129 -7.98 -25.90 2.78
N THR A 130 -7.27 -24.94 3.35
CA THR A 130 -7.84 -23.96 4.29
C THR A 130 -7.10 -22.65 4.09
N GLN A 131 -7.84 -21.58 3.86
CA GLN A 131 -7.29 -20.25 3.66
C GLN A 131 -7.53 -19.38 4.89
N GLY A 132 -6.50 -18.68 5.33
CA GLY A 132 -6.65 -17.68 6.38
C GLY A 132 -5.33 -17.28 7.01
N ARG A 133 -5.37 -16.27 7.87
CA ARG A 133 -4.20 -15.80 8.59
C ARG A 133 -4.35 -16.06 10.08
N VAL A 134 -3.33 -16.69 10.66
CA VAL A 134 -3.28 -17.05 12.08
C VAL A 134 -2.08 -16.39 12.74
N LEU A 135 -2.28 -15.77 13.89
CA LEU A 135 -1.19 -15.24 14.71
C LEU A 135 -0.60 -16.34 15.59
N LEU A 136 0.65 -16.71 15.36
CA LEU A 136 1.37 -17.70 16.15
C LEU A 136 2.32 -17.07 17.16
N TYR A 137 2.24 -17.58 18.40
CA TYR A 137 3.20 -17.31 19.45
C TYR A 137 4.25 -18.42 19.48
N LEU A 138 5.50 -18.04 19.25
CA LEU A 138 6.67 -18.90 19.23
C LEU A 138 7.34 -18.80 20.61
N GLY A 139 7.45 -19.91 21.32
CA GLY A 139 8.20 -19.95 22.58
C GLY A 139 9.70 -19.64 22.37
N ASP A 140 10.42 -19.43 23.47
CA ASP A 140 11.82 -18.98 23.46
C ASP A 140 12.81 -19.96 22.80
N SER A 141 12.42 -21.21 22.58
CA SER A 141 13.29 -22.27 22.04
C SER A 141 13.28 -22.41 20.52
N VAL A 142 12.57 -21.54 19.78
CA VAL A 142 12.46 -21.64 18.32
C VAL A 142 13.52 -20.77 17.65
N ALA A 143 14.42 -21.37 16.86
CA ALA A 143 15.40 -20.63 16.05
C ALA A 143 14.70 -19.57 15.16
N PRO A 144 15.37 -18.47 14.79
CA PRO A 144 14.73 -17.36 14.09
C PRO A 144 14.03 -17.85 12.81
N ILE A 145 12.73 -17.56 12.72
CA ILE A 145 11.90 -17.81 11.54
C ILE A 145 12.05 -16.62 10.60
N ARG A 146 12.21 -16.89 9.30
CA ARG A 146 12.25 -15.86 8.28
C ARG A 146 10.91 -15.78 7.55
N GLU A 147 10.61 -14.59 7.07
CA GLU A 147 9.46 -14.38 6.19
C GLU A 147 9.58 -15.28 4.94
N GLY A 148 8.47 -15.95 4.61
CA GLY A 148 8.38 -16.92 3.52
C GLY A 148 8.92 -18.30 3.85
N ASP A 149 9.27 -18.61 5.10
CA ASP A 149 9.56 -20.00 5.51
C ASP A 149 8.27 -20.82 5.48
N SER A 150 8.34 -22.03 4.91
CA SER A 150 7.24 -23.00 5.00
C SER A 150 7.23 -23.57 6.40
N LEU A 151 6.12 -23.41 7.11
CA LEU A 151 5.95 -23.88 8.47
C LEU A 151 4.85 -24.93 8.55
N PHE A 152 5.16 -26.00 9.28
CA PHE A 152 4.18 -26.98 9.75
C PHE A 152 4.09 -26.81 11.27
N VAL A 153 2.95 -26.35 11.75
CA VAL A 153 2.78 -25.97 13.16
C VAL A 153 1.60 -26.71 13.75
N GLN A 154 1.82 -27.41 14.85
CA GLN A 154 0.76 -27.95 15.68
C GLN A 154 0.42 -26.93 16.76
N THR A 155 -0.87 -26.57 16.85
CA THR A 155 -1.33 -25.52 17.76
C THR A 155 -2.80 -25.70 18.12
N ASP A 156 -3.18 -25.20 19.29
CA ASP A 156 -4.58 -24.99 19.66
C ASP A 156 -5.06 -23.62 19.17
N LEU A 157 -5.89 -23.59 18.12
CA LEU A 157 -6.46 -22.35 17.60
C LEU A 157 -7.49 -21.78 18.57
N ARG A 158 -7.38 -20.48 18.86
CA ARG A 158 -8.34 -19.72 19.66
C ARG A 158 -8.63 -18.37 19.02
N ASN A 159 -9.85 -17.88 19.20
CA ASN A 159 -10.20 -16.51 18.86
C ASN A 159 -9.25 -15.51 19.55
N ILE A 160 -8.78 -14.53 18.79
CA ILE A 160 -7.96 -13.45 19.33
C ILE A 160 -8.82 -12.60 20.26
N TYR A 161 -8.29 -12.35 21.45
CA TYR A 161 -8.84 -11.40 22.38
C TYR A 161 -7.77 -10.37 22.75
N SER A 162 -8.12 -9.09 22.64
CA SER A 162 -7.27 -7.97 23.07
C SER A 162 -8.07 -7.08 24.02
N ARG A 163 -7.44 -6.69 25.13
CA ARG A 163 -8.00 -5.68 26.05
C ARG A 163 -8.07 -4.28 25.40
N TYR A 164 -7.35 -4.08 24.29
CA TYR A 164 -7.33 -2.85 23.52
C TYR A 164 -8.14 -3.02 22.24
N PRO A 165 -9.36 -2.43 22.14
CA PRO A 165 -10.25 -2.60 20.99
C PRO A 165 -9.61 -2.21 19.65
N GLY A 166 -8.89 -1.09 19.62
CA GLY A 166 -8.22 -0.63 18.39
C GLY A 166 -7.14 -1.59 17.87
N TYR A 167 -6.50 -2.37 18.75
CA TYR A 167 -5.55 -3.39 18.31
C TYR A 167 -6.26 -4.62 17.73
N LEU A 168 -7.43 -4.98 18.28
CA LEU A 168 -8.25 -6.07 17.76
C LEU A 168 -8.79 -5.72 16.37
N GLU A 169 -9.35 -4.52 16.21
CA GLU A 169 -9.80 -4.01 14.91
C GLU A 169 -8.68 -4.00 13.87
N TYR A 170 -7.48 -3.57 14.26
CA TYR A 170 -6.30 -3.62 13.40
C TYR A 170 -5.98 -5.04 12.91
N LEU A 171 -6.05 -6.06 13.79
CA LEU A 171 -5.79 -7.44 13.42
C LEU A 171 -6.90 -8.00 12.51
N HIS A 172 -8.15 -7.71 12.80
CA HIS A 172 -9.29 -8.11 11.95
C HIS A 172 -9.21 -7.46 10.57
N GLN A 173 -8.79 -6.19 10.48
CA GLN A 173 -8.52 -5.52 9.20
C GLN A 173 -7.40 -6.19 8.41
N GLN A 174 -6.49 -6.92 9.06
CA GLN A 174 -5.46 -7.72 8.39
C GLN A 174 -5.91 -9.15 8.06
N GLY A 175 -7.16 -9.50 8.36
CA GLY A 175 -7.72 -10.84 8.19
C GLY A 175 -7.27 -11.84 9.26
N ILE A 176 -6.75 -11.36 10.40
CA ILE A 176 -6.25 -12.20 11.49
C ILE A 176 -7.30 -12.25 12.61
N TYR A 177 -8.01 -13.37 12.70
CA TYR A 177 -9.07 -13.59 13.69
C TYR A 177 -8.68 -14.60 14.77
N TYR A 178 -7.74 -15.49 14.46
CA TYR A 178 -7.34 -16.59 15.33
C TYR A 178 -5.85 -16.50 15.70
N SER A 179 -5.54 -16.97 16.89
CA SER A 179 -4.18 -17.12 17.38
C SER A 179 -3.95 -18.50 17.98
N GLY A 180 -2.70 -18.94 17.98
CA GLY A 180 -2.29 -20.20 18.57
C GLY A 180 -0.87 -20.13 19.15
N GLN A 181 -0.60 -20.97 20.14
CA GLN A 181 0.76 -21.20 20.65
C GLN A 181 1.37 -22.38 19.88
N ALA A 182 2.57 -22.20 19.33
CA ALA A 182 3.23 -23.26 18.58
C ALA A 182 3.79 -24.33 19.53
N ASP A 183 3.13 -25.48 19.62
CA ASP A 183 3.55 -26.61 20.46
C ASP A 183 4.64 -27.44 19.77
N ARG A 184 4.46 -27.68 18.47
CA ARG A 184 5.45 -28.31 17.61
C ARG A 184 5.57 -27.51 16.32
N LEU A 185 6.81 -27.20 15.93
CA LEU A 185 7.11 -26.44 14.73
C LEU A 185 8.16 -27.17 13.91
N GLU A 186 7.78 -27.57 12.71
CA GLU A 186 8.67 -28.14 11.71
C GLU A 186 8.80 -27.17 10.54
N ARG A 187 10.03 -26.98 10.07
CA ARG A 187 10.30 -26.12 8.91
C ARG A 187 10.32 -26.99 7.67
N GLY A 188 9.48 -26.64 6.72
CA GLY A 188 9.59 -27.16 5.36
C GLY A 188 10.77 -26.54 4.62
N GLY A 189 10.94 -26.98 3.38
CA GLY A 189 11.89 -26.39 2.44
C GLY A 189 11.62 -24.91 2.20
N ALA A 190 12.69 -24.20 1.89
CA ALA A 190 12.65 -22.76 1.71
C ALA A 190 12.29 -22.44 0.24
N ALA A 191 11.01 -22.23 -0.08
CA ALA A 191 10.60 -21.87 -1.46
C ALA A 191 11.22 -20.53 -1.91
N PHE A 192 11.60 -20.39 -3.18
CA PHE A 192 12.08 -19.11 -3.71
C PHE A 192 10.97 -18.07 -3.61
N SER A 193 11.23 -16.98 -2.89
CA SER A 193 10.33 -15.83 -2.78
C SER A 193 11.08 -14.54 -3.03
N LEU A 194 10.49 -13.65 -3.83
CA LEU A 194 10.99 -12.29 -4.03
C LEU A 194 11.06 -11.51 -2.70
N THR A 195 10.14 -11.78 -1.77
CA THR A 195 10.16 -11.17 -0.43
C THR A 195 11.38 -11.64 0.36
N ARG A 196 11.73 -12.93 0.29
CA ARG A 196 12.94 -13.46 0.92
C ARG A 196 14.21 -12.86 0.32
N LEU A 197 14.28 -12.75 -1.00
CA LEU A 197 15.42 -12.10 -1.65
C LEU A 197 15.56 -10.64 -1.19
N ALA A 198 14.45 -9.88 -1.18
CA ALA A 198 14.44 -8.51 -0.71
C ALA A 198 14.88 -8.39 0.76
N ARG A 199 14.36 -9.26 1.64
CA ARG A 199 14.71 -9.29 3.06
C ARG A 199 16.18 -9.62 3.29
N HIS A 200 16.73 -10.56 2.53
CA HIS A 200 18.15 -10.91 2.58
C HIS A 200 19.05 -9.71 2.22
N TRP A 201 18.70 -8.96 1.17
CA TRP A 201 19.41 -7.74 0.82
C TRP A 201 19.23 -6.63 1.87
N GLN A 202 18.03 -6.51 2.43
CA GLN A 202 17.73 -5.55 3.50
C GLN A 202 18.55 -5.84 4.77
N GLU A 203 18.65 -7.11 5.18
CA GLU A 203 19.50 -7.57 6.28
C GLU A 203 21.00 -7.30 5.98
N THR A 204 21.44 -7.62 4.77
CA THR A 204 22.83 -7.40 4.36
C THR A 204 23.22 -5.92 4.42
N LEU A 205 22.36 -5.03 3.91
CA LEU A 205 22.57 -3.59 3.98
C LEU A 205 22.46 -3.08 5.42
N SER A 206 21.53 -3.62 6.20
CA SER A 206 21.37 -3.29 7.62
C SER A 206 22.64 -3.57 8.42
N HIS A 207 23.26 -4.74 8.21
CA HIS A 207 24.54 -5.09 8.83
C HIS A 207 25.70 -4.19 8.38
N ARG A 208 25.75 -3.82 7.09
CA ARG A 208 26.77 -2.88 6.59
C ARG A 208 26.60 -1.48 7.16
N LEU A 209 25.36 -0.98 7.28
CA LEU A 209 25.08 0.31 7.93
C LEU A 209 25.51 0.29 9.40
N ALA A 210 25.21 -0.80 10.11
CA ALA A 210 25.63 -0.99 11.50
C ALA A 210 27.15 -1.00 11.67
N ALA A 211 27.90 -1.46 10.68
CA ALA A 211 29.36 -1.45 10.70
C ALA A 211 29.99 -0.07 10.42
N ILE A 212 29.27 0.82 9.73
CA ILE A 212 29.77 2.15 9.35
C ILE A 212 29.43 3.20 10.42
N LEU A 213 28.29 3.07 11.08
CA LEU A 213 27.81 4.05 12.05
C LEU A 213 28.25 3.69 13.47
N PRO A 214 28.75 4.67 14.25
CA PRO A 214 29.34 4.41 15.57
C PRO A 214 28.31 4.18 16.68
N HIS A 215 27.06 4.67 16.53
CA HIS A 215 26.05 4.67 17.59
C HIS A 215 24.82 3.82 17.24
N PRO A 216 24.35 2.94 18.16
CA PRO A 216 23.18 2.07 17.93
C PRO A 216 21.89 2.84 17.59
N GLU A 217 21.67 4.00 18.22
CA GLU A 217 20.51 4.84 17.92
C GLU A 217 20.56 5.40 16.49
N GLY A 218 21.73 5.89 16.07
CA GLY A 218 21.97 6.36 14.71
C GLY A 218 21.78 5.26 13.67
N VAL A 219 22.20 4.03 13.99
CA VAL A 219 21.95 2.84 13.17
C VAL A 219 20.46 2.57 13.01
N GLY A 220 19.70 2.57 14.12
CA GLY A 220 18.24 2.35 14.09
C GLY A 220 17.48 3.41 13.30
N ILE A 221 17.87 4.69 13.43
CA ILE A 221 17.29 5.79 12.65
C ILE A 221 17.63 5.63 11.15
N ALA A 222 18.89 5.34 10.82
CA ALA A 222 19.31 5.14 9.44
C ALA A 222 18.61 3.93 8.78
N GLN A 223 18.50 2.81 9.49
CA GLN A 223 17.76 1.63 9.04
C GLN A 223 16.28 1.96 8.79
N ALA A 224 15.65 2.73 9.67
CA ALA A 224 14.26 3.16 9.48
C ALA A 224 14.09 4.06 8.25
N MET A 225 15.00 5.02 8.04
CA MET A 225 14.92 5.99 6.95
C MET A 225 15.32 5.42 5.57
N PHE A 226 16.30 4.52 5.49
CA PHE A 226 16.79 4.01 4.22
C PHE A 226 16.19 2.65 3.84
N LEU A 227 16.00 1.78 4.83
CA LEU A 227 15.54 0.42 4.63
C LEU A 227 14.09 0.23 5.07
N GLY A 228 13.46 1.21 5.73
CA GLY A 228 12.10 1.06 6.26
C GLY A 228 12.05 0.16 7.50
N ASP A 229 13.21 -0.25 8.02
CA ASP A 229 13.32 -1.17 9.13
C ASP A 229 13.33 -0.41 10.46
N LYS A 230 12.15 -0.34 11.08
CA LYS A 230 11.96 0.34 12.36
C LYS A 230 12.34 -0.52 13.56
N SER A 231 12.86 -1.73 13.34
CA SER A 231 13.20 -2.64 14.42
C SER A 231 14.37 -2.13 15.27
N GLY A 232 15.28 -1.33 14.72
CA GLY A 232 16.39 -0.75 15.48
C GLY A 232 16.01 0.43 16.41
N LEU A 233 14.79 0.97 16.31
CA LEU A 233 14.37 2.15 17.09
C LEU A 233 13.96 1.76 18.52
N SER A 234 14.54 2.43 19.51
CA SER A 234 14.13 2.34 20.92
C SER A 234 12.74 2.99 21.14
N PRO A 235 11.97 2.56 22.16
CA PRO A 235 10.72 3.21 22.53
C PRO A 235 10.89 4.71 22.78
N GLU A 236 11.95 5.11 23.47
CA GLU A 236 12.25 6.49 23.83
C GLU A 236 12.45 7.35 22.57
N THR A 237 13.20 6.86 21.59
CA THR A 237 13.38 7.57 20.31
C THR A 237 12.07 7.69 19.55
N ARG A 238 11.22 6.66 19.55
CA ARG A 238 9.91 6.74 18.90
C ARG A 238 9.02 7.79 19.56
N ASP A 239 9.02 7.84 20.88
CA ASP A 239 8.24 8.77 21.67
C ASP A 239 8.73 10.20 21.49
N GLN A 240 10.05 10.43 21.41
CA GLN A 240 10.62 11.75 21.11
C GLN A 240 10.20 12.26 19.73
N PHE A 241 10.28 11.43 18.69
CA PHE A 241 9.84 11.81 17.35
C PHE A 241 8.32 12.01 17.28
N ALA A 242 7.54 11.26 18.04
CA ALA A 242 6.09 11.43 18.17
C ALA A 242 5.72 12.72 18.89
N ALA A 243 6.38 13.02 20.01
CA ALA A 243 6.20 14.27 20.75
C ALA A 243 6.55 15.50 19.91
N ALA A 244 7.57 15.38 19.06
CA ALA A 244 7.96 16.43 18.11
C ALA A 244 7.08 16.49 16.84
N GLY A 245 6.10 15.58 16.67
CA GLY A 245 5.20 15.54 15.50
C GLY A 245 5.86 15.09 14.19
N VAL A 246 7.08 14.56 14.26
CA VAL A 246 7.92 14.21 13.08
C VAL A 246 8.10 12.70 12.91
N SER A 247 7.25 11.87 13.51
CA SER A 247 7.27 10.40 13.32
C SER A 247 7.16 9.96 11.87
N HIS A 248 6.60 10.80 11.00
CA HIS A 248 6.50 10.53 9.57
C HIS A 248 7.87 10.51 8.87
N ILE A 249 8.90 11.17 9.42
CA ILE A 249 10.28 11.16 8.90
C ILE A 249 10.93 9.79 9.12
N LEU A 250 10.58 9.09 10.20
CA LEU A 250 11.03 7.73 10.48
C LEU A 250 10.41 6.68 9.53
N ALA A 251 9.51 7.10 8.64
CA ALA A 251 8.97 6.27 7.58
C ALA A 251 9.49 6.75 6.23
N ILE A 252 9.78 5.80 5.33
CA ILE A 252 10.12 6.14 3.95
C ILE A 252 8.91 6.81 3.30
N SER A 253 9.04 8.11 3.04
CA SER A 253 8.02 8.92 2.39
C SER A 253 8.08 8.79 0.86
N GLY A 254 7.01 9.21 0.18
CA GLY A 254 6.99 9.29 -1.28
C GLY A 254 8.05 10.24 -1.86
N LEU A 255 8.53 11.21 -1.06
CA LEU A 255 9.63 12.11 -1.44
C LEU A 255 10.93 11.33 -1.67
N HIS A 256 11.27 10.38 -0.79
CA HIS A 256 12.47 9.54 -0.95
C HIS A 256 12.43 8.77 -2.28
N VAL A 257 11.28 8.19 -2.61
CA VAL A 257 11.06 7.50 -3.89
C VAL A 257 11.18 8.49 -5.06
N GLY A 258 10.66 9.71 -4.92
CA GLY A 258 10.79 10.78 -5.91
C GLY A 258 12.25 11.21 -6.16
N ILE A 259 13.04 11.35 -5.10
CA ILE A 259 14.49 11.64 -5.20
C ILE A 259 15.19 10.51 -5.95
N VAL A 260 14.92 9.25 -5.59
CA VAL A 260 15.47 8.08 -6.28
C VAL A 260 15.08 8.10 -7.76
N PHE A 261 13.82 8.37 -8.09
CA PHE A 261 13.34 8.49 -9.46
C PHE A 261 14.09 9.56 -10.26
N LEU A 262 14.26 10.77 -9.70
CA LEU A 262 14.99 11.86 -10.36
C LEU A 262 16.48 11.54 -10.55
N LEU A 263 17.12 10.98 -9.52
CA LEU A 263 18.51 10.58 -9.56
C LEU A 263 18.75 9.51 -10.63
N LEU A 264 17.93 8.46 -10.64
CA LEU A 264 18.01 7.41 -11.65
C LEU A 264 17.79 7.96 -13.06
N GLY A 265 16.84 8.88 -13.24
CA GLY A 265 16.63 9.56 -14.52
C GLY A 265 17.86 10.31 -15.02
N ARG A 266 18.63 10.93 -14.12
CA ARG A 266 19.89 11.62 -14.46
C ARG A 266 21.03 10.64 -14.73
N LEU A 267 21.20 9.63 -13.87
CA LEU A 267 22.28 8.63 -14.00
C LEU A 267 22.12 7.78 -15.26
N THR A 268 20.90 7.39 -15.61
CA THR A 268 20.61 6.53 -16.78
C THR A 268 20.50 7.32 -18.09
N ARG A 269 20.79 8.63 -18.09
CA ARG A 269 20.61 9.49 -19.27
C ARG A 269 21.44 9.04 -20.47
N PHE A 270 22.59 8.40 -20.25
CA PHE A 270 23.42 7.85 -21.32
C PHE A 270 22.69 6.78 -22.15
N LEU A 271 21.71 6.06 -21.58
CA LEU A 271 20.94 5.06 -22.30
C LEU A 271 20.12 5.68 -23.44
N VAL A 272 19.69 6.94 -23.30
CA VAL A 272 18.89 7.64 -24.32
C VAL A 272 19.68 7.88 -25.61
N LEU A 273 21.01 7.78 -25.58
CA LEU A 273 21.88 7.98 -26.75
C LEU A 273 21.85 6.79 -27.74
N ILE A 274 21.29 5.65 -27.33
CA ILE A 274 21.20 4.42 -28.13
C ILE A 274 19.83 4.37 -28.85
N PRO A 275 19.70 3.76 -30.04
CA PRO A 275 18.39 3.52 -30.66
C PRO A 275 17.41 2.82 -29.70
N GLN A 276 16.19 3.34 -29.58
CA GLN A 276 15.18 2.91 -28.59
C GLN A 276 15.59 3.03 -27.11
N GLY A 277 16.71 3.68 -26.84
CA GLY A 277 17.30 3.86 -25.52
C GLY A 277 16.39 4.55 -24.51
N HIS A 278 15.46 5.41 -24.97
CA HIS A 278 14.44 6.00 -24.11
C HIS A 278 13.54 4.95 -23.43
N ARG A 279 13.07 3.94 -24.18
CA ARG A 279 12.22 2.88 -23.62
C ARG A 279 13.01 2.01 -22.64
N LEU A 280 14.24 1.66 -22.99
CA LEU A 280 15.14 0.92 -22.12
C LEU A 280 15.40 1.70 -20.82
N GLN A 281 15.67 3.01 -20.92
CA GLN A 281 15.86 3.86 -19.75
C GLN A 281 14.66 3.81 -18.81
N GLN A 282 13.44 4.00 -19.33
CA GLN A 282 12.24 3.95 -18.49
C GLN A 282 12.06 2.56 -17.85
N LEU A 283 12.41 1.49 -18.58
CA LEU A 283 12.27 0.10 -18.09
C LEU A 283 13.25 -0.18 -16.96
N VAL A 284 14.50 0.24 -17.12
CA VAL A 284 15.53 0.13 -16.06
C VAL A 284 15.09 0.90 -14.81
N ILE A 285 14.60 2.14 -14.95
CA ILE A 285 14.12 2.91 -13.80
C ILE A 285 12.95 2.20 -13.12
N LEU A 286 12.00 1.66 -13.90
CA LEU A 286 10.83 0.95 -13.37
C LEU A 286 11.25 -0.29 -12.55
N LEU A 287 12.15 -1.11 -13.11
CA LEU A 287 12.66 -2.30 -12.43
C LEU A 287 13.40 -1.96 -11.14
N ILE A 288 14.21 -0.88 -11.15
CA ILE A 288 14.92 -0.43 -9.94
C ILE A 288 13.92 0.07 -8.88
N LEU A 289 12.88 0.82 -9.26
CA LEU A 289 11.86 1.28 -8.30
C LEU A 289 11.06 0.12 -7.70
N VAL A 290 10.71 -0.89 -8.50
CA VAL A 290 10.05 -2.11 -8.00
C VAL A 290 10.99 -2.89 -7.07
N GLY A 291 12.27 -2.99 -7.39
CA GLY A 291 13.28 -3.56 -6.51
C GLY A 291 13.43 -2.78 -5.20
N TYR A 292 13.44 -1.44 -5.26
CA TYR A 292 13.49 -0.56 -4.10
C TYR A 292 12.25 -0.72 -3.20
N MET A 293 11.06 -0.87 -3.79
CA MET A 293 9.84 -1.20 -3.05
C MET A 293 9.97 -2.50 -2.27
N GLY A 294 10.51 -3.56 -2.89
CA GLY A 294 10.80 -4.81 -2.19
C GLY A 294 11.80 -4.62 -1.06
N LEU A 295 12.93 -3.96 -1.33
CA LEU A 295 14.01 -3.73 -0.37
C LEU A 295 13.56 -2.97 0.89
N THR A 296 12.60 -2.08 0.73
CA THR A 296 12.09 -1.21 1.81
C THR A 296 10.90 -1.80 2.57
N GLY A 297 10.62 -3.10 2.36
CA GLY A 297 9.52 -3.82 2.99
C GLY A 297 8.14 -3.41 2.48
N ALA A 298 8.05 -2.84 1.26
CA ALA A 298 6.80 -2.46 0.59
C ALA A 298 5.84 -1.65 1.47
N SER A 299 6.37 -0.69 2.25
CA SER A 299 5.54 0.15 3.10
C SER A 299 4.45 0.87 2.27
N PRO A 300 3.24 1.12 2.83
CA PRO A 300 2.13 1.67 2.05
C PRO A 300 2.44 2.96 1.29
N ALA A 301 3.29 3.82 1.87
CA ALA A 301 3.73 5.07 1.23
C ALA A 301 4.64 4.82 0.01
N VAL A 302 5.57 3.86 0.11
CA VAL A 302 6.47 3.47 -0.99
C VAL A 302 5.68 2.82 -2.12
N VAL A 303 4.74 1.91 -1.80
CA VAL A 303 3.88 1.27 -2.81
C VAL A 303 3.13 2.32 -3.63
N ARG A 304 2.50 3.31 -2.96
CA ARG A 304 1.81 4.41 -3.65
C ARG A 304 2.74 5.19 -4.57
N ALA A 305 3.91 5.59 -4.08
CA ALA A 305 4.86 6.35 -4.88
C ALA A 305 5.38 5.55 -6.08
N VAL A 306 5.72 4.28 -5.89
CA VAL A 306 6.19 3.40 -6.99
C VAL A 306 5.09 3.14 -8.01
N LEU A 307 3.82 3.01 -7.61
CA LEU A 307 2.70 2.91 -8.54
C LEU A 307 2.50 4.21 -9.34
N MET A 308 2.56 5.38 -8.69
CA MET A 308 2.44 6.66 -9.37
C MET A 308 3.60 6.91 -10.36
N PHE A 309 4.85 6.78 -9.92
CA PHE A 309 6.03 6.94 -10.77
C PHE A 309 6.13 5.84 -11.83
N GLY A 310 5.76 4.60 -11.49
CA GLY A 310 5.72 3.48 -12.42
C GLY A 310 4.72 3.75 -13.56
N THR A 311 3.55 4.29 -13.24
CA THR A 311 2.57 4.66 -14.27
C THR A 311 3.09 5.80 -15.16
N ILE A 312 3.81 6.78 -14.60
CA ILE A 312 4.51 7.82 -15.38
C ILE A 312 5.51 7.19 -16.35
N LEU A 313 6.32 6.23 -15.89
CA LEU A 313 7.31 5.53 -16.71
C LEU A 313 6.65 4.77 -17.86
N VAL A 314 5.55 4.06 -17.60
CA VAL A 314 4.79 3.33 -18.62
C VAL A 314 4.21 4.28 -19.68
N PHE A 315 3.66 5.43 -19.30
CA PHE A 315 3.19 6.41 -20.27
C PHE A 315 4.34 7.03 -21.08
N ARG A 316 5.51 7.27 -20.45
CA ARG A 316 6.70 7.71 -21.17
C ARG A 316 7.18 6.68 -22.19
N MET A 317 7.16 5.38 -21.87
CA MET A 317 7.54 4.30 -22.81
C MET A 317 6.65 4.27 -24.06
N THR A 318 5.36 4.57 -23.90
CA THR A 318 4.35 4.57 -24.96
C THR A 318 4.21 5.91 -25.67
N TYR A 319 4.98 6.93 -25.27
CA TYR A 319 4.88 8.31 -25.77
C TYR A 319 3.49 8.93 -25.63
N TYR A 320 2.68 8.42 -24.69
CA TYR A 320 1.32 8.88 -24.48
C TYR A 320 1.30 10.10 -23.55
N ARG A 321 0.51 11.13 -23.90
CA ARG A 321 0.30 12.29 -23.01
C ARG A 321 -0.65 11.90 -21.90
N TYR A 322 -0.25 12.11 -20.65
CA TYR A 322 -1.04 11.75 -19.49
C TYR A 322 -1.50 12.97 -18.71
N HIS A 323 -2.65 12.84 -18.06
CA HIS A 323 -3.16 13.80 -17.09
C HIS A 323 -2.83 13.31 -15.68
N LEU A 324 -2.43 14.22 -14.77
CA LEU A 324 -2.00 13.84 -13.43
C LEU A 324 -3.11 13.14 -12.63
N LEU A 325 -4.36 13.59 -12.78
CA LEU A 325 -5.54 12.91 -12.20
C LEU A 325 -5.71 11.46 -12.67
N ASN A 326 -5.35 11.14 -13.92
CA ASN A 326 -5.43 9.77 -14.44
C ASN A 326 -4.34 8.88 -13.83
N LEU A 327 -3.14 9.42 -13.59
CA LEU A 327 -2.07 8.70 -12.88
C LEU A 327 -2.48 8.34 -11.46
N ILE A 328 -3.03 9.32 -10.73
CA ILE A 328 -3.53 9.14 -9.37
C ILE A 328 -4.65 8.09 -9.38
N ALA A 329 -5.55 8.15 -10.35
CA ALA A 329 -6.65 7.21 -10.48
C ALA A 329 -6.17 5.77 -10.74
N ILE A 330 -5.20 5.58 -11.64
CA ILE A 330 -4.60 4.26 -11.91
C ILE A 330 -3.94 3.71 -10.65
N SER A 331 -3.14 4.52 -9.95
CA SER A 331 -2.47 4.11 -8.71
C SER A 331 -3.48 3.66 -7.65
N ALA A 332 -4.54 4.44 -7.41
CA ALA A 332 -5.58 4.07 -6.46
C ALA A 332 -6.33 2.81 -6.90
N TRP A 333 -6.68 2.72 -8.18
CA TRP A 333 -7.42 1.58 -8.72
C TRP A 333 -6.62 0.29 -8.60
N LEU A 334 -5.32 0.29 -8.92
CA LEU A 334 -4.45 -0.89 -8.76
C LEU A 334 -4.34 -1.34 -7.30
N GLN A 335 -4.26 -0.40 -6.35
CA GLN A 335 -4.22 -0.75 -4.93
C GLN A 335 -5.54 -1.35 -4.44
N LEU A 336 -6.67 -0.75 -4.80
CA LEU A 336 -7.99 -1.25 -4.41
C LEU A 336 -8.36 -2.56 -5.12
N LEU A 337 -7.82 -2.77 -6.33
CA LEU A 337 -7.91 -4.06 -7.02
C LEU A 337 -7.07 -5.12 -6.32
N TYR A 338 -5.92 -4.77 -5.74
CA TYR A 338 -5.12 -5.70 -4.95
C TYR A 338 -5.81 -6.02 -3.62
N ASP A 339 -6.19 -4.99 -2.85
CA ASP A 339 -6.87 -5.13 -1.56
C ASP A 339 -7.88 -3.99 -1.36
N PRO A 340 -9.18 -4.27 -1.38
CA PRO A 340 -10.23 -3.28 -1.21
C PRO A 340 -10.32 -2.75 0.22
N ALA A 341 -9.84 -3.49 1.23
CA ALA A 341 -9.83 -3.02 2.62
C ALA A 341 -8.95 -1.77 2.80
N ILE A 342 -7.99 -1.55 1.89
CA ILE A 342 -7.16 -0.33 1.85
C ILE A 342 -8.02 0.94 1.73
N LEU A 343 -9.23 0.87 1.17
CA LEU A 343 -10.15 2.02 1.08
C LEU A 343 -10.44 2.62 2.47
N HIS A 344 -10.53 1.77 3.49
CA HIS A 344 -10.80 2.15 4.88
C HIS A 344 -9.52 2.54 5.65
N ASN A 345 -8.35 2.37 5.03
CA ASN A 345 -7.08 2.74 5.64
C ASN A 345 -6.88 4.26 5.63
N ILE A 346 -6.74 4.86 6.82
CA ILE A 346 -6.54 6.31 6.97
C ILE A 346 -5.30 6.82 6.23
N GLY A 347 -4.22 6.05 6.17
CA GLY A 347 -2.99 6.43 5.47
C GLY A 347 -3.17 6.46 3.94
N PHE A 348 -4.05 5.63 3.40
CA PHE A 348 -4.45 5.71 2.00
C PHE A 348 -5.28 6.98 1.76
N GLN A 349 -6.33 7.19 2.54
CA GLN A 349 -7.24 8.34 2.40
C GLN A 349 -6.49 9.67 2.50
N LEU A 350 -5.65 9.84 3.53
CA LEU A 350 -4.84 11.04 3.72
C LEU A 350 -3.89 11.28 2.54
N SER A 351 -3.24 10.22 2.03
CA SER A 351 -2.28 10.36 0.93
C SER A 351 -2.95 10.79 -0.36
N TYR A 352 -4.07 10.17 -0.73
CA TYR A 352 -4.78 10.51 -1.96
C TYR A 352 -5.52 11.86 -1.84
N ALA A 353 -6.06 12.19 -0.67
CA ALA A 353 -6.64 13.50 -0.40
C ALA A 353 -5.60 14.62 -0.53
N ALA A 354 -4.40 14.45 0.05
CA ALA A 354 -3.31 15.40 -0.09
C ALA A 354 -2.93 15.63 -1.55
N VAL A 355 -2.70 14.55 -2.31
CA VAL A 355 -2.29 14.66 -3.72
C VAL A 355 -3.40 15.26 -4.59
N LEU A 356 -4.66 14.83 -4.41
CA LEU A 356 -5.80 15.43 -5.13
C LEU A 356 -5.99 16.91 -4.78
N GLY A 357 -5.81 17.26 -3.51
CA GLY A 357 -5.82 18.64 -3.03
C GLY A 357 -4.74 19.48 -3.70
N ILE A 358 -3.48 18.99 -3.71
CA ILE A 358 -2.36 19.65 -4.38
C ILE A 358 -2.69 19.86 -5.87
N VAL A 359 -3.05 18.82 -6.60
CA VAL A 359 -3.34 18.92 -8.04
C VAL A 359 -4.52 19.85 -8.31
N GLY A 360 -5.56 19.82 -7.47
CA GLY A 360 -6.77 20.59 -7.67
C GLY A 360 -6.70 22.05 -7.22
N LEU A 361 -5.95 22.36 -6.16
CA LEU A 361 -5.97 23.66 -5.48
C LEU A 361 -4.65 24.42 -5.61
N LEU A 362 -3.50 23.75 -5.73
CA LEU A 362 -2.20 24.43 -5.82
C LEU A 362 -2.11 25.41 -7.01
N PRO A 363 -2.57 25.07 -8.23
CA PRO A 363 -2.52 26.04 -9.33
C PRO A 363 -3.36 27.29 -9.07
N ARG A 364 -4.44 27.17 -8.30
CA ARG A 364 -5.26 28.32 -7.89
C ARG A 364 -4.57 29.16 -6.82
N PHE A 365 -3.88 28.50 -5.90
CA PHE A 365 -3.08 29.17 -4.88
C PHE A 365 -1.93 29.94 -5.52
N GLU A 366 -1.16 29.32 -6.42
CA GLU A 366 -0.06 29.97 -7.12
C GLU A 366 -0.52 31.20 -7.89
N ALA A 367 -1.64 31.10 -8.62
CA ALA A 367 -2.23 32.22 -9.35
C ALA A 367 -2.63 33.42 -8.46
N LEU A 368 -2.90 33.20 -7.17
CA LEU A 368 -3.24 34.28 -6.22
C LEU A 368 -2.00 34.98 -5.65
N VAL A 369 -0.84 34.32 -5.66
CA VAL A 369 0.40 34.79 -5.04
C VAL A 369 1.51 34.99 -6.07
N GLU A 370 1.16 35.08 -7.36
CA GLU A 370 2.11 35.32 -8.44
C GLU A 370 2.87 36.64 -8.23
N THR A 371 4.20 36.56 -8.22
CA THR A 371 5.08 37.72 -8.08
C THR A 371 6.04 37.84 -9.26
N PRO A 372 6.57 39.05 -9.53
CA PRO A 372 7.55 39.24 -10.60
C PRO A 372 8.91 38.58 -10.32
N TYR A 373 9.17 38.10 -9.10
CA TYR A 373 10.45 37.52 -8.70
C TYR A 373 10.40 35.97 -8.74
N PRO A 374 11.12 35.31 -9.67
CA PRO A 374 11.02 33.85 -9.85
C PRO A 374 11.43 33.01 -8.64
N TRP A 375 12.35 33.51 -7.80
CA TRP A 375 12.77 32.83 -6.57
C TRP A 375 11.65 32.84 -5.52
N LEU A 376 10.88 33.93 -5.45
CA LEU A 376 9.80 34.09 -4.50
C LEU A 376 8.61 33.21 -4.88
N ASN A 377 8.33 33.06 -6.18
CA ASN A 377 7.34 32.10 -6.67
C ASN A 377 7.69 30.65 -6.29
N LYS A 378 8.97 30.27 -6.27
CA LYS A 378 9.38 28.93 -5.78
C LYS A 378 9.12 28.77 -4.28
N VAL A 379 9.41 29.80 -3.48
CA VAL A 379 9.13 29.79 -2.03
C VAL A 379 7.62 29.66 -1.79
N TYR A 380 6.80 30.44 -2.50
CA TYR A 380 5.34 30.34 -2.41
C TYR A 380 4.80 29.01 -2.90
N ALA A 381 5.39 28.39 -3.94
CA ALA A 381 5.00 27.05 -4.37
C ALA A 381 5.25 26.01 -3.27
N THR A 382 6.42 26.03 -2.62
CA THR A 382 6.74 25.10 -1.52
C THR A 382 5.82 25.28 -0.31
N ILE A 383 5.56 26.54 0.09
CA ILE A 383 4.61 26.85 1.16
C ILE A 383 3.19 26.43 0.75
N GLY A 384 2.81 26.71 -0.49
CA GLY A 384 1.52 26.38 -1.08
C GLY A 384 1.25 24.89 -1.07
N VAL A 385 2.24 24.05 -1.45
CA VAL A 385 2.13 22.59 -1.37
C VAL A 385 1.79 22.15 0.05
N THR A 386 2.52 22.64 1.04
CA THR A 386 2.33 22.28 2.46
C THR A 386 0.96 22.72 2.97
N LEU A 387 0.57 23.96 2.68
CA LEU A 387 -0.71 24.53 3.11
C LEU A 387 -1.89 23.80 2.46
N VAL A 388 -1.85 23.62 1.14
CA VAL A 388 -2.91 22.94 0.38
C VAL A 388 -3.04 21.48 0.80
N ALA A 389 -1.93 20.75 0.97
CA ALA A 389 -1.96 19.37 1.44
C ALA A 389 -2.56 19.27 2.85
N THR A 390 -2.22 20.20 3.73
CA THR A 390 -2.77 20.26 5.10
C THR A 390 -4.26 20.54 5.06
N LEU A 391 -4.70 21.55 4.30
CA LEU A 391 -6.12 21.90 4.16
C LEU A 391 -6.94 20.75 3.55
N ALA A 392 -6.38 20.04 2.56
CA ALA A 392 -7.05 18.92 1.92
C ALA A 392 -7.19 17.69 2.83
N THR A 393 -6.24 17.48 3.74
CA THR A 393 -6.26 16.36 4.70
C THR A 393 -6.96 16.70 6.01
N LEU A 394 -7.14 17.99 6.31
CA LEU A 394 -7.71 18.49 7.55
C LEU A 394 -9.03 17.82 7.96
N PRO A 395 -10.05 17.69 7.08
CA PRO A 395 -11.33 17.09 7.50
C PRO A 395 -11.16 15.65 7.98
N LEU A 396 -10.32 14.87 7.30
CA LEU A 396 -10.04 13.48 7.64
C LEU A 396 -9.25 13.36 8.95
N VAL A 397 -8.26 14.25 9.16
CA VAL A 397 -7.50 14.26 10.41
C VAL A 397 -8.41 14.58 11.60
N LEU A 398 -9.29 15.57 11.45
CA LEU A 398 -10.22 15.97 12.51
C LEU A 398 -11.24 14.88 12.83
N THR A 399 -11.80 14.19 11.83
CA THR A 399 -12.80 13.14 12.05
C THR A 399 -12.20 11.88 12.68
N HIS A 400 -10.96 11.51 12.33
CA HIS A 400 -10.35 10.26 12.80
C HIS A 400 -9.53 10.39 14.08
N PHE A 401 -8.83 11.51 14.29
CA PHE A 401 -7.90 11.64 15.42
C PHE A 401 -8.42 12.57 16.51
N GLY A 402 -9.42 13.40 16.25
CA GLY A 402 -10.02 14.31 17.25
C GLY A 402 -9.03 15.32 17.86
N GLN A 403 -7.80 15.38 17.35
CA GLN A 403 -6.70 16.22 17.85
C GLN A 403 -6.07 16.94 16.67
N PHE A 404 -5.89 18.26 16.80
CA PHE A 404 -5.15 19.07 15.84
C PHE A 404 -3.72 19.25 16.37
N PRO A 405 -2.68 18.66 15.74
CA PRO A 405 -1.31 18.90 16.17
C PRO A 405 -0.94 20.34 15.79
N THR A 406 -1.02 21.24 16.77
CA THR A 406 -0.75 22.68 16.63
C THR A 406 0.65 22.99 16.09
N TYR A 407 1.62 22.10 16.32
CA TYR A 407 3.00 22.25 15.85
C TYR A 407 3.27 21.67 14.45
N PHE A 408 2.30 20.99 13.81
CA PHE A 408 2.50 20.31 12.52
C PHE A 408 2.93 21.25 11.39
N LEU A 409 2.38 22.47 11.35
CA LEU A 409 2.68 23.44 10.30
C LEU A 409 4.13 23.97 10.41
N LEU A 410 4.56 24.31 11.63
CA LEU A 410 5.93 24.76 11.90
C LEU A 410 6.95 23.64 11.66
N ALA A 411 6.63 22.41 12.09
CA ALA A 411 7.49 21.25 11.88
C ALA A 411 7.68 20.93 10.39
N ASN A 412 6.60 20.91 9.60
CA ASN A 412 6.70 20.60 8.16
C ASN A 412 7.43 21.68 7.35
N VAL A 413 7.27 22.97 7.69
CA VAL A 413 8.00 24.04 7.01
C VAL A 413 9.49 23.96 7.29
N LEU A 414 9.89 23.74 8.54
CA LEU A 414 11.31 23.57 8.89
C LEU A 414 11.91 22.34 8.21
N VAL A 415 11.20 21.22 8.20
CA VAL A 415 11.65 19.98 7.57
C VAL A 415 11.73 20.14 6.04
N SER A 416 10.73 20.76 5.41
CA SER A 416 10.73 20.99 3.96
C SER A 416 11.81 21.99 3.51
N CYS A 417 12.33 22.85 4.40
CA CYS A 417 13.48 23.69 4.12
C CYS A 417 14.82 22.96 4.27
N LEU A 418 14.85 21.84 4.99
CA LEU A 418 16.07 21.05 5.28
C LEU A 418 16.25 19.84 4.33
N SER A 419 15.16 19.36 3.70
CA SER A 419 15.16 18.32 2.66
C SER A 419 15.23 18.91 1.25
#